data_AF-A0A3A3EDM3-F1
#
_entry.id   AF-A0A3A3EDM3-F1
#
_cell.length_a   1.000
_cell.length_b   1.000
_cell.length_c   1.000
_cell.angle_alpha   90.00
_cell.angle_beta   90.00
_cell.angle_gamma   90.00
#
_symmetry.space_group_name_H-M   'P 1'
#
loop_
_entity.id
_entity.type
_entity.pdbx_description
1 polymer ?
#
loop_
_entity_poly.entity_id
_entity_poly.type
_entity_poly.pdbx_seq_one_letter_code
_entity_poly.pdbx_strand_id
1 'polypeptide(L)' 'MTTVEKAIEAGYEAQITALYKALSQGVLAANGDESEITAAEARFKKGLAFAADIKARALAAAE' A
#
# COMPACT_ATOMS: atom_id res chain seq x y z
N MET A 1 -6.14 17.57 -13.23
CA MET A 1 -4.96 17.12 -12.47
C MET A 1 -3.91 18.22 -12.41
N THR A 2 -3.88 18.96 -11.30
CA THR A 2 -2.86 19.94 -10.90
C THR A 2 -1.52 19.25 -10.62
N THR A 3 -0.46 20.03 -10.46
CA THR A 3 0.86 19.50 -10.04
C THR A 3 0.78 18.79 -8.69
N VAL A 4 -0.05 19.27 -7.78
CA VAL A 4 -0.24 18.68 -6.44
C VAL A 4 -0.97 17.34 -6.55
N GLU A 5 -2.07 17.27 -7.31
CA GLU A 5 -2.82 16.01 -7.52
C GLU A 5 -1.93 14.93 -8.17
N LYS A 6 -1.08 15.31 -9.14
CA LYS A 6 -0.12 14.38 -9.75
C LYS A 6 0.92 13.86 -8.76
N ALA A 7 1.42 14.72 -7.86
CA ALA A 7 2.37 14.31 -6.83
C ALA A 7 1.73 13.36 -5.81
N ILE A 8 0.46 13.59 -5.46
CA ILE A 8 -0.32 12.69 -4.59
C ILE A 8 -0.50 11.32 -5.26
N GLU A 9 -0.86 11.29 -6.55
CA GLU A 9 -0.99 10.03 -7.30
C GLU A 9 0.33 9.25 -7.34
N ALA A 10 1.44 9.93 -7.67
CA ALA A 10 2.76 9.30 -7.69
C ALA A 10 3.17 8.75 -6.32
N GLY A 11 2.84 9.46 -5.23
CA GLY A 11 3.06 8.99 -3.86
C GLY A 11 2.24 7.74 -3.54
N TYR A 12 0.97 7.70 -3.95
CA TYR A 12 0.11 6.54 -3.81
C TYR A 12 0.65 5.33 -4.58
N GLU A 13 1.02 5.48 -5.85
CA GLU A 13 1.61 4.40 -6.68
C GLU A 13 2.91 3.85 -6.07
N ALA A 14 3.77 4.73 -5.55
CA ALA A 14 5.00 4.34 -4.86
C ALA A 14 4.70 3.53 -3.59
N GLN A 15 3.68 3.93 -2.81
CA GLN A 15 3.24 3.21 -1.62
C GLN A 15 2.69 1.83 -1.97
N ILE A 16 1.86 1.71 -3.01
CA ILE A 16 1.35 0.41 -3.49
C ILE A 16 2.50 -0.50 -3.92
N THR A 17 3.49 0.04 -4.63
CA THR A 17 4.68 -0.71 -5.04
C THR A 17 5.48 -1.22 -3.82
N ALA A 18 5.65 -0.39 -2.79
CA ALA A 18 6.34 -0.79 -1.56
C ALA A 18 5.57 -1.88 -0.79
N LEU A 19 4.24 -1.75 -0.69
CA LEU A 19 3.37 -2.75 -0.08
C LEU A 19 3.45 -4.09 -0.82
N TYR A 20 3.47 -4.08 -2.15
CA TYR A 20 3.62 -5.29 -2.96
C TYR A 20 4.95 -5.99 -2.70
N LYS A 21 6.06 -5.24 -2.68
CA LYS A 21 7.39 -5.78 -2.35
C LYS A 21 7.40 -6.41 -0.95
N ALA A 22 6.79 -5.74 0.04
CA ALA A 22 6.70 -6.25 1.40
C ALA A 22 5.87 -7.55 1.48
N LEU A 23 4.77 -7.64 0.73
CA LEU A 23 3.98 -8.88 0.63
C LEU A 23 4.84 -10.00 0.03
N SER A 24 5.50 -9.76 -1.10
CA SER A 24 6.35 -10.78 -1.74
C SER A 24 7.46 -11.28 -0.80
N GLN A 25 8.11 -10.37 -0.07
CA GLN A 25 9.12 -10.73 0.91
C GLN A 25 8.54 -11.50 2.10
N GLY A 26 7.36 -11.10 2.60
CA GLY A 26 6.66 -11.80 3.68
C GLY A 26 6.28 -13.23 3.30
N VAL A 27 5.72 -13.42 2.10
CA VAL A 27 5.36 -14.74 1.58
C VAL A 27 6.59 -15.62 1.40
N LEU A 28 7.70 -15.06 0.88
CA LEU A 28 8.95 -15.80 0.74
C LEU A 28 9.54 -16.19 2.10
N ALA A 29 9.54 -15.27 3.07
CA ALA A 29 10.07 -15.49 4.40
C ALA A 29 9.25 -16.50 5.23
N ALA A 30 7.94 -16.60 4.96
CA ALA A 30 7.07 -17.58 5.60
C ALA A 30 7.44 -19.03 5.26
N ASN A 31 8.19 -19.28 4.17
CA ASN A 31 8.72 -20.60 3.82
C ASN A 31 7.68 -21.74 3.85
N GLY A 32 6.46 -21.45 3.38
CA GLY A 32 5.35 -22.41 3.34
C GLY A 32 4.49 -22.47 4.62
N ASP A 33 4.80 -21.67 5.65
CA ASP A 33 3.92 -21.50 6.81
C ASP A 33 2.67 -20.70 6.42
N GLU A 34 1.53 -21.39 6.34
CA GLU A 34 0.25 -20.80 5.95
C GLU A 34 -0.22 -19.68 6.89
N SER A 35 0.14 -19.75 8.18
CA SER A 35 -0.27 -18.74 9.16
C SER A 35 0.47 -17.42 8.94
N GLU A 36 1.78 -17.49 8.65
CA GLU A 36 2.61 -16.34 8.33
C GLU A 36 2.27 -15.74 6.96
N ILE A 37 1.96 -16.58 5.95
CA ILE A 37 1.44 -16.14 4.65
C ILE A 37 0.13 -15.37 4.84
N THR A 38 -0.84 -15.95 5.56
CA THR A 38 -2.13 -15.31 5.86
C THR A 38 -1.92 -13.99 6.58
N ALA A 39 -0.98 -13.94 7.53
CA ALA A 39 -0.66 -12.72 8.25
C ALA A 39 -0.01 -11.65 7.35
N ALA A 40 0.85 -12.03 6.39
CA ALA A 40 1.41 -11.11 5.40
C ALA A 40 0.33 -10.53 4.48
N GLU A 41 -0.60 -11.36 4.01
CA GLU A 41 -1.75 -10.95 3.19
C GLU A 41 -2.68 -10.00 3.95
N ALA A 42 -2.96 -10.30 5.22
CA ALA A 42 -3.78 -9.43 6.08
C ALA A 42 -3.15 -8.05 6.27
N ARG A 43 -1.83 -7.99 6.48
CA ARG A 43 -1.07 -6.73 6.57
C ARG A 43 -1.10 -5.96 5.25
N PHE A 44 -0.93 -6.66 4.12
CA PHE A 44 -1.02 -6.05 2.79
C PHE A 44 -2.40 -5.42 2.55
N LYS A 45 -3.48 -6.16 2.81
CA LYS A 45 -4.86 -5.66 2.68
C LYS A 45 -5.11 -4.41 3.53
N LYS A 46 -4.65 -4.42 4.79
CA LYS A 46 -4.74 -3.24 5.67
C LYS A 46 -3.93 -2.06 5.12
N GLY A 47 -2.74 -2.34 4.59
CA GLY A 47 -1.89 -1.33 3.94
C GLY A 47 -2.54 -0.67 2.73
N LEU A 48 -3.21 -1.44 1.87
CA LEU A 48 -3.96 -0.91 0.72
C LEU A 48 -5.08 0.03 1.15
N ALA A 49 -5.89 -0.38 2.14
CA ALA A 49 -6.96 0.44 2.67
C ALA A 49 -6.43 1.76 3.26
N PHE A 50 -5.31 1.68 4.00
CA PHE A 50 -4.65 2.87 4.53
C PHE A 50 -4.10 3.80 3.43
N ALA A 51 -3.44 3.25 2.40
CA ALA A 51 -2.94 4.05 1.28
C ALA A 51 -4.07 4.80 0.56
N ALA A 52 -5.22 4.13 0.35
CA ALA A 52 -6.40 4.75 -0.26
C ALA A 52 -6.99 5.87 0.61
N ASP A 53 -7.08 5.66 1.93
CA ASP A 53 -7.53 6.69 2.89
C ASP A 53 -6.62 7.93 2.88
N ILE A 54 -5.29 7.72 2.93
CA ILE A 54 -4.32 8.81 2.87
C ILE A 54 -4.40 9.58 1.55
N LYS A 55 -4.52 8.88 0.41
CA LYS A 55 -4.73 9.53 -0.89
C LYS A 55 -5.99 10.41 -0.87
N ALA A 56 -7.12 9.88 -0.39
CA ALA A 56 -8.38 10.62 -0.34
C ALA A 56 -8.26 11.88 0.53
N ARG A 57 -7.63 11.79 1.71
CA ARG A 57 -7.38 12.94 2.58
C ARG A 57 -6.45 13.98 1.95
N ALA A 58 -5.41 13.53 1.26
CA ALA A 58 -4.47 14.42 0.59
C ALA A 58 -5.14 15.18 -0.58
N LEU A 59 -5.99 14.51 -1.36
CA LEU A 59 -6.76 15.14 -2.43
C LEU A 59 -7.76 16.16 -1.86
N ALA A 60 -8.52 15.80 -0.81
CA ALA A 60 -9.45 16.73 -0.16
C ALA A 60 -8.77 17.97 0.44
N ALA A 61 -7.50 17.86 0.85
CA ALA A 61 -6.72 19.00 1.35
C ALA A 61 -6.08 19.84 0.24
N ALA A 62 -6.08 19.36 -1.01
CA ALA A 62 -5.54 20.07 -2.17
C ALA A 62 -6.60 20.86 -2.96
N GLU A 63 -7.89 20.66 -2.63
CA GLU A 63 -9.04 21.46 -3.09
C GLU A 63 -9.14 22.79 -2.33
#